data_AF-A1SWB1-F1
#
_entry.id   AF-A1SWB1-F1
#
_cell.length_a   1.000
_cell.length_b   1.000
_cell.length_c   1.000
_cell.angle_alpha   90.00
_cell.angle_beta   90.00
_cell.angle_gamma   90.00
#
_symmetry.space_group_name_H-M   'P 1'
#
loop_
_entity.id
_entity.type
_entity.pdbx_description
1 polymer ?
#
loop_
_entity_poly.entity_id
_entity_poly.type
_entity_poly.pdbx_seq_one_letter_code
_entity_poly.pdbx_strand_id
1 'polypeptide(L)'
;MRNNLSDSKMAAELITALGGEQNIEQLDACLTRLRISVKETKKVDQAHLKELGALGVVIIGNIIQVLLGTKSDDYRQEMQNWMDANPKMGIGGDLVGAFGGKENILALDACLTRLRVLVKKIKDVDQVKLKELGANGVVVQSADKKIQVIFGRESNDLKEAMKDWIRQ
;
A
#
# COMPACT_ATOMS: atom_id res chain seq x y z
N MET A 1 -1.80 26.58 -14.44
CA MET A 1 -1.93 25.14 -14.73
C MET A 1 -1.15 24.42 -13.64
N ARG A 2 -1.83 23.75 -12.69
CA ARG A 2 -1.18 22.96 -11.62
C ARG A 2 -0.64 21.67 -12.23
N ASN A 3 0.58 21.31 -11.88
CA ASN A 3 1.33 20.23 -12.51
C ASN A 3 0.96 18.90 -11.83
N ASN A 4 -0.15 18.29 -12.23
CA ASN A 4 -0.75 17.08 -11.62
C ASN A 4 0.18 15.86 -11.44
N LEU A 5 1.36 15.84 -12.07
CA LEU A 5 2.29 14.69 -12.03
C LEU A 5 3.25 14.72 -10.84
N SER A 6 3.69 15.90 -10.38
CA SER A 6 4.57 16.01 -9.19
C SER A 6 3.79 15.77 -7.89
N ASP A 7 2.55 16.24 -7.88
CA ASP A 7 1.70 16.32 -6.70
C ASP A 7 1.13 14.92 -6.37
N SER A 8 0.75 14.16 -7.41
CA SER A 8 0.38 12.74 -7.30
C SER A 8 1.53 11.86 -6.80
N LYS A 9 2.78 12.17 -7.18
CA LYS A 9 3.96 11.42 -6.73
C LYS A 9 4.25 11.67 -5.26
N MET A 10 4.15 12.92 -4.79
CA MET A 10 4.31 13.24 -3.37
C MET A 10 3.20 12.59 -2.51
N ALA A 11 1.95 12.63 -2.97
CA ALA A 11 0.85 11.96 -2.29
C ALA A 11 1.10 10.45 -2.15
N ALA A 12 1.57 9.79 -3.22
CA ALA A 12 1.94 8.38 -3.20
C ALA A 12 3.05 8.08 -2.17
N GLU A 13 4.11 8.89 -2.16
CA GLU A 13 5.23 8.72 -1.24
C GLU A 13 4.80 8.95 0.23
N LEU A 14 3.95 9.94 0.50
CA LEU A 14 3.38 10.18 1.84
C LEU A 14 2.54 8.99 2.30
N ILE A 15 1.69 8.43 1.43
CA ILE A 15 0.87 7.27 1.75
C ILE A 15 1.75 6.04 2.01
N THR A 16 2.77 5.81 1.20
CA THR A 16 3.76 4.74 1.41
C THR A 16 4.49 4.90 2.75
N ALA A 17 4.93 6.12 3.08
CA ALA A 17 5.57 6.45 4.35
C ALA A 17 4.65 6.18 5.55
N LEU A 18 3.33 6.28 5.37
CA LEU A 18 2.34 5.98 6.41
C LEU A 18 2.03 4.48 6.54
N GLY A 19 2.71 3.60 5.79
CA GLY A 19 2.44 2.16 5.78
C GLY A 19 1.44 1.72 4.71
N GLY A 20 1.19 2.58 3.72
CA GLY A 20 0.24 2.36 2.63
C GLY A 20 -1.19 2.74 2.98
N GLU A 21 -2.04 2.82 1.95
CA GLU A 21 -3.45 3.20 2.06
C GLU A 21 -4.22 2.35 3.08
N GLN A 22 -3.96 1.04 3.14
CA GLN A 22 -4.64 0.15 4.09
C GLN A 22 -4.41 0.51 5.56
N ASN A 23 -3.29 1.20 5.84
CA ASN A 23 -2.92 1.59 7.20
C ASN A 23 -3.59 2.91 7.57
N ILE A 24 -4.08 3.69 6.61
CA ILE A 24 -4.74 4.97 6.83
C ILE A 24 -6.23 4.72 7.05
N GLU A 25 -6.76 5.20 8.18
CA GLU A 25 -8.19 5.14 8.49
C GLU A 25 -8.89 6.47 8.17
N GLN A 26 -8.21 7.57 8.44
CA GLN A 26 -8.77 8.91 8.26
C GLN A 26 -7.68 9.93 8.01
N LEU A 27 -7.95 10.85 7.08
CA LEU A 27 -7.14 12.05 6.84
C LEU A 27 -7.91 13.29 7.26
N ASP A 28 -7.31 14.07 8.12
CA ASP A 28 -7.77 15.39 8.54
C ASP A 28 -6.62 16.39 8.43
N ALA A 29 -6.90 17.66 8.16
CA ALA A 29 -5.87 18.70 8.15
C ALA A 29 -6.34 19.97 8.82
N CYS A 30 -5.39 20.61 9.49
CA CYS A 30 -5.49 21.98 9.95
C CYS A 30 -4.55 22.85 9.12
N LEU A 31 -4.57 24.16 9.37
CA LEU A 31 -3.72 25.16 8.71
C LEU A 31 -2.23 24.79 8.59
N THR A 32 -1.66 24.10 9.59
CA THR A 32 -0.22 23.78 9.61
C THR A 32 0.11 22.31 9.89
N ARG A 33 -0.93 21.48 10.09
CA ARG A 33 -0.77 20.10 10.55
C ARG A 33 -1.70 19.18 9.77
N LEU A 34 -1.14 18.14 9.18
CA LEU A 34 -1.87 17.00 8.67
C LEU A 34 -2.02 15.98 9.80
N ARG A 35 -3.25 15.61 10.12
CA ARG A 35 -3.63 14.61 11.12
C ARG A 35 -4.07 13.34 10.39
N ILE A 36 -3.34 12.26 10.58
CA ILE A 36 -3.65 10.95 10.00
C ILE A 36 -3.98 9.98 11.14
N SER A 37 -5.16 9.36 11.11
CA SER A 37 -5.43 8.18 11.93
C SER A 37 -4.93 6.94 11.18
N VAL A 38 -4.11 6.12 11.84
CA VAL A 38 -3.59 4.87 11.28
C VAL A 38 -3.94 3.65 12.13
N LYS A 39 -4.04 2.48 11.50
CA LYS A 39 -4.27 1.21 12.20
C LYS A 39 -3.05 0.79 13.02
N GLU A 40 -1.87 0.89 12.42
CA GLU A 40 -0.61 0.44 13.00
C GLU A 40 0.48 1.51 12.86
N THR A 41 0.83 2.16 13.96
CA THR A 41 1.90 3.19 13.97
C THR A 41 3.30 2.63 13.72
N LYS A 42 3.51 1.32 13.92
CA LYS A 42 4.79 0.64 13.65
C LYS A 42 5.14 0.58 12.16
N LYS A 43 4.14 0.69 11.28
CA LYS A 43 4.32 0.71 9.82
C LYS A 43 4.66 2.10 9.29
N VAL A 44 4.64 3.13 10.14
CA VAL A 44 4.90 4.52 9.76
C VAL A 44 6.40 4.79 9.77
N ASP A 45 6.94 5.17 8.62
CA ASP A 45 8.31 5.62 8.44
C ASP A 45 8.42 7.13 8.69
N GLN A 46 8.80 7.48 9.92
CA GLN A 46 8.99 8.87 10.33
C GLN A 46 10.20 9.53 9.66
N ALA A 47 11.22 8.75 9.27
CA ALA A 47 12.41 9.30 8.62
C ALA A 47 12.04 9.73 7.21
N HIS A 48 11.34 8.87 6.48
CA HIS A 48 10.87 9.16 5.14
C HIS A 48 9.89 10.36 5.13
N LEU A 49 8.97 10.46 6.09
CA LEU A 49 8.09 11.63 6.22
C LEU A 49 8.87 12.95 6.37
N LYS A 50 10.00 12.96 7.08
CA LYS A 50 10.87 14.14 7.20
C LYS A 50 11.60 14.46 5.90
N GLU A 51 12.06 13.43 5.17
CA GLU A 51 12.67 13.60 3.85
C GLU A 51 11.70 14.20 2.83
N LEU A 52 10.42 13.84 2.91
CA LEU A 52 9.35 14.40 2.09
C LEU A 52 8.97 15.85 2.45
N GLY A 53 9.64 16.44 3.46
CA GLY A 53 9.48 17.85 3.81
C GLY A 53 8.67 18.10 5.09
N ALA A 54 8.40 17.07 5.91
CA ALA A 54 7.81 17.29 7.22
C ALA A 54 8.79 18.03 8.14
N LEU A 55 8.35 19.18 8.66
CA LEU A 55 9.08 19.96 9.66
C LEU A 55 9.13 19.21 11.02
N GLY A 56 8.16 18.33 11.25
CA GLY A 56 8.08 17.50 12.43
C GLY A 56 7.00 16.43 12.27
N VAL A 57 7.19 15.31 12.97
CA VAL A 57 6.24 14.20 13.04
C VAL A 57 6.01 13.89 14.52
N VAL A 58 4.75 13.84 14.94
CA VAL A 58 4.35 13.54 16.32
C VAL A 58 3.38 12.38 16.30
N ILE A 59 3.62 11.36 17.12
CA ILE A 59 2.74 10.18 17.23
C ILE A 59 2.05 10.21 18.59
N ILE A 60 0.72 10.16 18.59
CA ILE A 60 -0.12 10.14 19.81
C ILE A 60 -1.15 9.01 19.66
N GLY A 61 -0.90 7.89 20.35
CA GLY A 61 -1.70 6.69 20.16
C GLY A 61 -1.61 6.20 18.70
N ASN A 62 -2.76 6.19 18.01
CA ASN A 62 -2.89 5.83 16.59
C ASN A 62 -2.96 7.06 15.65
N ILE A 63 -2.77 8.26 16.18
CA ILE A 63 -2.84 9.50 15.41
C ILE A 63 -1.42 9.99 15.13
N ILE A 64 -1.09 10.17 13.85
CA ILE A 64 0.13 10.78 13.35
C ILE A 64 -0.16 12.25 13.01
N GLN A 65 0.62 13.17 13.56
CA GLN A 65 0.59 14.58 13.20
C GLN A 65 1.85 14.95 12.45
N VAL A 66 1.70 15.31 11.17
CA VAL A 66 2.79 15.74 10.31
C VAL A 66 2.70 17.25 10.14
N LEU A 67 3.74 17.98 10.52
CA LEU A 67 3.82 19.42 10.36
C LEU A 67 4.37 19.73 8.96
N LEU A 68 3.49 20.10 8.02
CA LEU A 68 3.83 20.43 6.63
C LEU A 68 3.72 21.94 6.34
N GLY A 69 3.41 22.75 7.36
CA GLY A 69 3.18 24.19 7.21
C GLY A 69 1.88 24.48 6.44
N THR A 70 1.80 25.64 5.80
CA THR A 70 0.57 26.13 5.13
C THR A 70 0.07 25.26 3.97
N LYS A 71 0.86 24.27 3.54
CA LYS A 71 0.51 23.30 2.50
C LYS A 71 -0.24 22.08 3.02
N SER A 72 -0.52 22.00 4.33
CA SER A 72 -1.10 20.81 4.94
C SER A 72 -2.47 20.43 4.35
N ASP A 73 -3.30 21.41 4.00
CA ASP A 73 -4.61 21.15 3.38
C ASP A 73 -4.48 20.69 1.91
N ASP A 74 -3.54 21.27 1.17
CA ASP A 74 -3.23 20.83 -0.20
C ASP A 74 -2.80 19.35 -0.19
N TYR A 75 -1.88 18.95 0.69
CA TYR A 75 -1.44 17.57 0.83
C TYR A 75 -2.58 16.62 1.24
N ARG A 76 -3.48 17.04 2.14
CA ARG A 76 -4.67 16.25 2.50
C ARG A 76 -5.52 15.97 1.28
N GLN A 77 -5.81 17.02 0.49
CA GLN A 77 -6.66 16.89 -0.69
C GLN A 77 -5.99 16.05 -1.76
N GLU A 78 -4.68 16.19 -1.96
CA GLU A 78 -3.91 15.39 -2.91
C GLU A 78 -3.87 13.91 -2.51
N MET A 79 -3.63 13.60 -1.24
CA MET A 79 -3.69 12.23 -0.73
C MET A 79 -5.08 11.64 -0.89
N GLN A 80 -6.13 12.40 -0.57
CA GLN A 80 -7.51 11.94 -0.77
C GLN A 80 -7.81 11.66 -2.25
N ASN A 81 -7.48 12.62 -3.14
CA ASN A 81 -7.69 12.45 -4.58
C ASN A 81 -6.89 11.26 -5.12
N TRP A 82 -5.69 11.02 -4.58
CA TRP A 82 -4.87 9.89 -4.98
C TRP A 82 -5.46 8.57 -4.52
N MET A 83 -5.98 8.47 -3.28
CA MET A 83 -6.66 7.27 -2.78
C MET A 83 -7.93 7.00 -3.59
N ASP A 84 -8.69 8.05 -3.91
CA ASP A 84 -9.89 7.94 -4.74
C ASP A 84 -9.56 7.49 -6.18
N ALA A 85 -8.42 7.94 -6.73
CA ALA A 85 -7.97 7.61 -8.09
C ALA A 85 -7.21 6.27 -8.18
N ASN A 86 -6.57 5.84 -7.10
CA ASN A 86 -5.76 4.62 -7.00
C ASN A 86 -6.20 3.74 -5.81
N PRO A 87 -7.45 3.25 -5.79
CA PRO A 87 -8.01 2.46 -4.68
C PRO A 87 -7.34 1.08 -4.48
N LYS A 88 -6.24 0.81 -5.18
CA LYS A 88 -5.55 -0.49 -5.24
C LYS A 88 -4.05 -0.38 -4.94
N MET A 89 -3.51 0.77 -4.53
CA MET A 89 -2.10 0.81 -4.12
C MET A 89 -1.86 0.32 -2.68
N GLY A 90 -2.89 0.27 -1.83
CA GLY A 90 -2.81 -0.53 -0.60
C GLY A 90 -2.68 -2.02 -0.91
N ILE A 91 -3.66 -2.58 -1.63
CA ILE A 91 -3.79 -4.03 -1.79
C ILE A 91 -2.53 -4.70 -2.37
N GLY A 92 -1.74 -4.03 -3.22
CA GLY A 92 -0.47 -4.57 -3.73
C GLY A 92 0.52 -4.92 -2.63
N GLY A 93 0.73 -4.02 -1.67
CA GLY A 93 1.61 -4.26 -0.52
C GLY A 93 1.06 -5.32 0.43
N ASP A 94 -0.24 -5.28 0.71
CA ASP A 94 -0.93 -6.29 1.52
C ASP A 94 -0.88 -7.69 0.88
N LEU A 95 -1.01 -7.78 -0.46
CA LEU A 95 -0.85 -9.03 -1.19
C LEU A 95 0.58 -9.52 -1.09
N VAL A 96 1.59 -8.67 -1.31
CA VAL A 96 3.00 -9.06 -1.15
C VAL A 96 3.26 -9.54 0.28
N GLY A 97 2.73 -8.85 1.29
CA GLY A 97 2.79 -9.27 2.68
C GLY A 97 2.11 -10.62 2.91
N ALA A 98 0.92 -10.83 2.34
CA ALA A 98 0.19 -12.10 2.40
C ALA A 98 0.94 -13.24 1.69
N PHE A 99 1.78 -12.95 0.70
CA PHE A 99 2.70 -13.94 0.10
C PHE A 99 4.01 -14.10 0.87
N GLY A 100 4.16 -13.52 2.06
CA GLY A 100 5.35 -13.67 2.90
C GLY A 100 6.47 -12.67 2.58
N GLY A 101 6.14 -11.51 2.02
CA GLY A 101 7.10 -10.43 1.73
C GLY A 101 7.71 -10.50 0.33
N LYS A 102 8.39 -9.41 -0.06
CA LYS A 102 8.98 -9.27 -1.40
C LYS A 102 10.07 -10.30 -1.67
N GLU A 103 10.79 -10.71 -0.64
CA GLU A 103 11.85 -11.70 -0.68
C GLU A 103 11.33 -13.13 -0.88
N ASN A 104 10.06 -13.41 -0.57
CA ASN A 104 9.46 -14.72 -0.76
C ASN A 104 8.92 -14.91 -2.18
N ILE A 105 8.60 -13.83 -2.90
CA ILE A 105 8.07 -13.89 -4.27
C ILE A 105 9.22 -14.05 -5.26
N LEU A 106 9.19 -15.11 -6.07
CA LEU A 106 10.17 -15.42 -7.11
C LEU A 106 9.72 -14.98 -8.49
N ALA A 107 8.43 -15.15 -8.78
CA ALA A 107 7.84 -14.76 -10.05
C ALA A 107 6.37 -14.41 -9.85
N LEU A 108 5.90 -13.46 -10.64
CA LEU A 108 4.55 -12.93 -10.56
C LEU A 108 3.98 -12.77 -11.97
N ASP A 109 2.87 -13.45 -12.21
CA ASP A 109 2.11 -13.42 -13.47
C ASP A 109 0.60 -13.34 -13.17
N ALA A 110 -0.21 -12.95 -14.13
CA ALA A 110 -1.67 -13.05 -14.02
C ALA A 110 -2.30 -13.44 -15.35
N CYS A 111 -3.35 -14.25 -15.28
CA CYS A 111 -4.32 -14.37 -16.36
C CYS A 111 -5.59 -13.58 -16.05
N LEU A 112 -6.57 -13.65 -16.95
CA LEU A 112 -7.83 -12.92 -16.87
C LEU A 112 -8.52 -12.98 -15.50
N THR A 113 -8.44 -14.11 -14.79
CA THR A 113 -9.15 -14.31 -13.52
C THR A 113 -8.29 -14.76 -12.36
N ARG A 114 -6.99 -15.02 -12.60
CA ARG A 114 -6.11 -15.56 -11.55
C ARG A 114 -4.76 -14.87 -11.56
N LEU A 115 -4.34 -14.45 -10.38
CA LEU A 115 -2.97 -14.11 -10.06
C LEU A 115 -2.17 -15.40 -9.85
N ARG A 116 -1.00 -15.53 -10.47
CA ARG A 116 -0.09 -16.66 -10.33
C ARG A 116 1.21 -16.19 -9.71
N VAL A 117 1.59 -16.80 -8.60
CA VAL A 117 2.76 -16.43 -7.83
C VAL A 117 3.62 -17.65 -7.61
N LEU A 118 4.90 -17.53 -7.92
CA LEU A 118 5.92 -18.50 -7.53
C LEU A 118 6.59 -18.00 -6.25
N VAL A 119 6.67 -18.83 -5.22
CA VAL A 119 7.23 -18.44 -3.91
C VAL A 119 8.41 -19.30 -3.50
N LYS A 120 9.29 -18.79 -2.62
CA LYS A 120 10.40 -19.58 -2.05
C LYS A 120 9.90 -20.57 -1.00
N LYS A 121 8.98 -20.12 -0.15
CA LYS A 121 8.41 -20.83 1.00
C LYS A 121 6.90 -20.68 1.00
N ILE A 122 6.19 -21.79 0.85
CA ILE A 122 4.72 -21.83 0.85
C ILE A 122 4.16 -21.58 2.27
N LYS A 123 4.92 -21.97 3.30
CA LYS A 123 4.50 -21.82 4.71
C LYS A 123 4.36 -20.36 5.14
N ASP A 124 5.05 -19.46 4.47
CA ASP A 124 5.04 -18.03 4.79
C ASP A 124 3.86 -17.32 4.08
N VAL A 125 3.04 -18.06 3.33
CA VAL A 125 1.88 -17.52 2.61
C VAL A 125 0.62 -17.63 3.47
N ASP A 126 0.02 -16.48 3.75
CA ASP A 126 -1.21 -16.33 4.50
C ASP A 126 -2.43 -16.41 3.57
N GLN A 127 -3.02 -17.59 3.49
CA GLN A 127 -4.22 -17.84 2.68
C GLN A 127 -5.48 -17.19 3.26
N VAL A 128 -5.53 -16.94 4.57
CA VAL A 128 -6.66 -16.26 5.20
C VAL A 128 -6.64 -14.81 4.77
N LYS A 129 -5.47 -14.17 4.85
CA LYS A 129 -5.29 -12.80 4.42
C LYS A 129 -5.60 -12.61 2.94
N LEU A 130 -5.17 -13.52 2.07
CA LEU A 130 -5.51 -13.47 0.64
C LEU A 130 -7.03 -13.47 0.40
N LYS A 131 -7.81 -14.22 1.18
CA LYS A 131 -9.28 -14.21 1.10
C LYS A 131 -9.90 -12.92 1.63
N GLU A 132 -9.38 -12.39 2.74
CA GLU A 132 -9.81 -11.08 3.27
C GLU A 132 -9.55 -9.94 2.28
N LEU A 133 -8.47 -10.05 1.50
CA LEU A 133 -8.13 -9.13 0.41
C LEU A 133 -8.97 -9.35 -0.86
N GLY A 134 -10.01 -10.19 -0.82
CA GLY A 134 -10.96 -10.36 -1.93
C GLY A 134 -10.69 -11.56 -2.84
N ALA A 135 -9.84 -12.50 -2.44
CA ALA A 135 -9.67 -13.73 -3.22
C ALA A 135 -10.91 -14.64 -3.11
N ASN A 136 -11.48 -14.99 -4.26
CA ASN A 136 -12.57 -15.97 -4.36
C ASN A 136 -12.08 -17.41 -4.17
N GLY A 137 -10.77 -17.65 -4.33
CA GLY A 137 -10.17 -18.97 -4.13
C GLY A 137 -8.65 -18.92 -4.18
N VAL A 138 -8.01 -19.82 -3.44
CA VAL A 138 -6.55 -19.98 -3.39
C VAL A 138 -6.22 -21.43 -3.70
N VAL A 139 -5.38 -21.67 -4.69
CA VAL A 139 -4.91 -23.00 -5.08
C VAL A 139 -3.40 -23.06 -4.87
N VAL A 140 -2.95 -23.99 -4.03
CA VAL A 140 -1.53 -24.18 -3.71
C VAL A 140 -1.04 -25.47 -4.36
N GLN A 141 0.00 -25.36 -5.18
CA GLN A 141 0.68 -26.48 -5.82
C GLN A 141 2.03 -26.68 -5.13
N SER A 142 2.03 -27.51 -4.08
CA SER A 142 3.19 -27.65 -3.20
C SER A 142 4.44 -28.22 -3.86
N ALA A 143 4.28 -29.05 -4.90
CA ALA A 143 5.38 -29.62 -5.66
C ALA A 143 6.21 -28.54 -6.38
N ASP A 144 5.55 -27.55 -6.97
CA ASP A 144 6.17 -26.53 -7.83
C ASP A 144 6.32 -25.17 -7.14
N LYS A 145 6.00 -25.08 -5.84
CA LYS A 145 5.95 -23.82 -5.08
C LYS A 145 5.12 -22.73 -5.75
N LYS A 146 4.07 -23.13 -6.46
CA LYS A 146 3.22 -22.25 -7.25
C LYS A 146 1.88 -22.06 -6.56
N ILE A 147 1.43 -20.82 -6.51
CA ILE A 147 0.16 -20.42 -5.91
C ILE A 147 -0.66 -19.70 -6.96
N GLN A 148 -1.94 -20.05 -7.05
CA GLN A 148 -2.89 -19.37 -7.92
C GLN A 148 -4.01 -18.80 -7.08
N VAL A 149 -4.25 -17.50 -7.19
CA VAL A 149 -5.29 -16.80 -6.43
C VAL A 149 -6.31 -16.22 -7.39
N ILE A 150 -7.58 -16.50 -7.14
CA ILE A 150 -8.69 -16.14 -8.02
C ILE A 150 -9.27 -14.79 -7.56
N PHE A 151 -8.80 -13.69 -8.16
CA PHE A 151 -9.34 -12.36 -7.89
C PHE A 151 -10.36 -11.90 -8.96
N GLY A 152 -10.54 -12.65 -10.04
CA GLY A 152 -11.42 -12.23 -11.14
C GLY A 152 -10.75 -11.19 -12.03
N ARG A 153 -11.55 -10.31 -12.67
CA ARG A 153 -11.10 -9.40 -13.76
C ARG A 153 -9.97 -8.45 -13.35
N GLU A 154 -9.87 -8.20 -12.05
CA GLU A 154 -8.88 -7.35 -11.40
C GLU A 154 -7.50 -8.01 -11.22
N SER A 155 -7.34 -9.30 -11.57
CA SER A 155 -6.07 -10.03 -11.40
C SER A 155 -4.88 -9.37 -12.10
N ASN A 156 -5.09 -8.73 -13.26
CA ASN A 156 -4.01 -8.05 -13.97
C ASN A 156 -3.59 -6.73 -13.28
N ASP A 157 -4.56 -5.99 -12.74
CA ASP A 157 -4.28 -4.75 -11.99
C ASP A 157 -3.53 -5.07 -10.70
N LEU A 158 -3.96 -6.11 -9.97
CA LEU A 158 -3.30 -6.56 -8.73
C LEU A 158 -1.86 -7.01 -8.98
N LYS A 159 -1.61 -7.66 -10.12
CA LYS A 159 -0.26 -8.03 -10.55
C LYS A 159 0.63 -6.82 -10.78
N GLU A 160 0.13 -5.75 -11.42
CA GLU A 160 0.91 -4.52 -11.59
C GLU A 160 1.13 -3.80 -10.25
N ALA A 161 0.10 -3.69 -9.40
CA ALA A 161 0.22 -3.12 -8.06
C ALA A 161 1.27 -3.85 -7.19
N MET A 162 1.28 -5.19 -7.23
CA MET A 162 2.31 -5.99 -6.56
C MET A 162 3.71 -5.82 -7.17
N LYS A 163 3.82 -5.69 -8.50
CA LYS A 163 5.13 -5.44 -9.15
C LYS A 163 5.73 -4.11 -8.72
N ASP A 164 4.91 -3.06 -8.63
CA ASP A 164 5.37 -1.75 -8.20
C ASP A 164 5.86 -1.78 -6.76
N TRP A 165 5.26 -2.61 -5.90
CA TRP A 165 5.75 -2.84 -4.53
C TRP A 165 7.05 -3.66 -4.47
N ILE A 166 7.19 -4.68 -5.33
CA ILE A 166 8.40 -5.53 -5.38
C ILE A 166 9.61 -4.75 -5.91
N ARG A 167 9.40 -3.74 -6.76
CA ARG A 167 10.46 -2.91 -7.37
C ARG A 167 11.01 -1.82 -6.44
N GLN A 168 10.32 -1.49 -5.36
CA GLN A 168 10.74 -0.54 -4.33
C GLN A 168 11.66 -1.22 -3.31
#